data_AF-A0A4Q6DTD1-F1
#
_entry.id   AF-A0A4Q6DTD1-F1
#
_cell.length_a   1.000
_cell.length_b   1.000
_cell.length_c   1.000
_cell.angle_alpha   90.00
_cell.angle_beta   90.00
_cell.angle_gamma   90.00
#
_symmetry.space_group_name_H-M   'P 1'
#
loop_
_entity.id
_entity.type
_entity.pdbx_description
1 polymer ?
#
loop_
_entity_poly.entity_id
_entity_poly.type
_entity_poly.pdbx_seq_one_letter_code
_entity_poly.pdbx_strand_id
1 'polypeptide(L)'
;MKISNETKIGAFTAIAITALLLGYSYLSGNDVFSGSNKFYAVYRSVEGLTVSKPVLVNGFQVGRVSKMELQNDGRTIVEFKVDKQYPIPTNTLAQL
;
A
#
# COMPACT_ATOMS: atom_id res chain seq x y z
N MET A 1 0.77 40.89 -21.28
CA MET A 1 -0.47 40.10 -21.46
C MET A 1 -1.23 40.06 -20.14
N LYS A 2 -2.48 40.55 -20.11
CA LYS A 2 -3.35 40.36 -18.94
C LYS A 2 -3.89 38.93 -19.01
N ILE A 3 -3.47 38.07 -18.09
CA ILE A 3 -4.12 36.76 -17.89
C ILE A 3 -5.59 37.03 -17.58
N SER A 4 -6.47 36.52 -18.44
CA SER A 4 -7.91 36.68 -18.26
C SER A 4 -8.37 35.86 -17.05
N ASN A 5 -9.44 36.28 -16.40
CA ASN A 5 -9.91 35.62 -15.17
C ASN A 5 -10.33 34.16 -15.44
N GLU A 6 -10.79 33.88 -16.66
CA GLU A 6 -11.12 32.54 -17.15
C GLU A 6 -9.92 31.59 -17.09
N THR A 7 -8.71 32.03 -17.47
CA THR A 7 -7.51 31.20 -17.41
C THR A 7 -7.07 30.93 -15.97
N LYS A 8 -7.26 31.87 -15.04
CA LYS A 8 -6.96 31.64 -13.61
C LYS A 8 -7.87 30.57 -13.01
N ILE A 9 -9.16 30.63 -13.35
CA ILE A 9 -10.16 29.68 -12.87
C ILE A 9 -9.89 28.29 -13.44
N GLY A 10 -9.53 28.20 -14.73
CA GLY A 10 -9.11 26.96 -15.37
C GLY A 10 -7.86 26.35 -14.71
N ALA A 11 -6.82 27.16 -14.48
CA ALA A 11 -5.60 26.70 -13.82
C ALA A 11 -5.84 26.23 -12.37
N PHE A 12 -6.65 26.97 -11.61
CA PHE A 12 -7.02 26.59 -10.24
C PHE A 12 -7.77 25.25 -10.23
N THR A 13 -8.70 25.05 -11.15
CA THR A 13 -9.47 23.80 -11.28
C THR A 13 -8.56 22.62 -11.63
N ALA A 14 -7.62 22.80 -12.57
CA ALA A 14 -6.66 21.76 -12.93
C ALA A 14 -5.76 21.35 -11.74
N ILE A 15 -5.29 22.32 -10.95
CA ILE A 15 -4.50 22.06 -9.74
C ILE A 15 -5.36 21.31 -8.71
N ALA A 16 -6.61 21.73 -8.50
CA ALA A 16 -7.52 21.09 -7.55
C ALA A 16 -7.79 19.62 -7.91
N ILE A 17 -8.06 19.32 -9.19
CA ILE A 17 -8.26 17.93 -9.66
C ILE A 17 -6.99 17.10 -9.45
N THR A 18 -5.82 17.65 -9.79
CA THR A 18 -4.53 16.97 -9.61
C THR A 18 -4.28 16.64 -8.14
N ALA A 19 -4.52 17.61 -7.24
CA ALA A 19 -4.39 17.41 -5.81
C ALA A 19 -5.39 16.37 -5.27
N LEU A 20 -6.61 16.33 -5.81
CA LEU A 20 -7.62 15.32 -5.45
C LEU A 20 -7.19 13.90 -5.82
N LEU A 21 -6.67 13.71 -7.04
CA LEU A 21 -6.18 12.39 -7.49
C LEU A 21 -4.99 11.92 -6.66
N LEU A 22 -4.03 12.82 -6.38
CA LEU A 22 -2.88 12.52 -5.53
C LEU A 22 -3.32 12.22 -4.09
N GLY A 23 -4.23 13.03 -3.54
CA GLY A 23 -4.78 12.86 -2.20
C GLY A 23 -5.55 11.54 -2.06
N TYR A 24 -6.41 11.21 -3.02
CA TYR A 24 -7.11 9.93 -3.05
C TYR A 24 -6.14 8.76 -3.08
N SER A 25 -5.12 8.80 -3.95
CA SER A 25 -4.14 7.71 -4.01
C SER A 25 -3.30 7.59 -2.74
N TYR A 26 -2.99 8.71 -2.09
CA TYR A 26 -2.31 8.75 -0.79
C TYR A 26 -3.18 8.15 0.32
N LEU A 27 -4.44 8.56 0.44
CA LEU A 27 -5.41 8.00 1.41
C LEU A 27 -5.65 6.51 1.16
N SER A 28 -5.71 6.10 -0.12
CA SER A 28 -5.87 4.70 -0.50
C SER A 28 -4.64 3.86 -0.18
N GLY A 29 -3.53 4.44 0.29
CA GLY A 29 -2.30 3.72 0.61
C GLY A 29 -1.62 3.11 -0.61
N ASN A 30 -2.06 3.51 -1.82
CA ASN A 30 -1.41 3.13 -3.05
C ASN A 30 -0.24 4.09 -3.22
N ASP A 31 0.91 3.72 -2.67
CA ASP A 31 2.18 4.41 -2.82
C ASP A 31 2.45 4.73 -4.30
N VAL A 32 2.08 5.94 -4.74
CA VAL A 32 2.31 6.41 -6.11
C VAL A 32 3.79 6.69 -6.36
N PHE A 33 4.57 6.82 -5.27
CA PHE A 33 5.98 7.21 -5.30
C PHE A 33 6.91 6.31 -4.48
N SER A 34 6.41 5.44 -3.59
CA SER A 34 7.26 4.54 -2.80
C SER A 34 7.28 3.14 -3.43
N GLY A 35 8.45 2.75 -3.93
CA GLY A 35 8.69 1.41 -4.46
C GLY A 35 8.73 0.39 -3.32
N SER A 36 7.58 -0.07 -2.86
CA SER A 36 7.47 -1.17 -1.92
C SER A 36 7.67 -2.53 -2.60
N ASN A 37 8.30 -3.48 -1.93
CA ASN A 37 8.33 -4.86 -2.38
C ASN A 37 7.08 -5.60 -1.92
N LYS A 38 6.48 -6.38 -2.82
CA LYS A 38 5.34 -7.25 -2.51
C LYS A 38 5.84 -8.67 -2.26
N PHE A 39 5.45 -9.24 -1.14
CA PHE A 39 5.73 -10.62 -0.77
C PHE A 39 4.43 -11.37 -0.59
N TYR A 40 4.42 -12.66 -0.89
CA TYR A 40 3.25 -13.53 -0.76
C TYR A 40 3.59 -14.67 0.18
N ALA A 41 2.75 -14.92 1.18
CA ALA A 41 2.84 -16.14 1.98
C ALA A 41 1.49 -16.85 2.03
N VAL A 42 1.55 -18.17 2.17
CA VAL A 42 0.37 -19.04 2.19
C VAL A 42 0.21 -19.59 3.60
N TYR A 43 -0.93 -19.31 4.21
CA TYR A 43 -1.27 -19.77 5.56
C TYR A 43 -2.44 -20.75 5.53
N ARG A 44 -2.47 -21.67 6.49
CA ARG A 44 -3.60 -22.60 6.68
C ARG A 44 -4.71 -21.99 7.54
N SER A 45 -4.35 -21.14 8.51
CA SER A 45 -5.27 -20.34 9.30
C SER A 45 -4.69 -18.94 9.44
N VAL A 46 -5.56 -17.94 9.33
CA VAL A 46 -5.23 -16.51 9.48
C VAL A 46 -6.13 -15.85 10.54
N GLU A 47 -6.58 -16.63 11.53
CA GLU A 47 -7.46 -16.15 12.59
C GLU A 47 -6.89 -14.89 13.25
N GLY A 48 -7.68 -13.82 13.21
CA GLY A 48 -7.29 -12.51 13.76
C GLY A 48 -6.39 -11.67 12.86
N LEU A 49 -5.96 -12.12 11.68
CA LEU A 49 -5.25 -11.28 10.72
C LEU A 49 -6.26 -10.45 9.92
N THR A 50 -5.95 -9.17 9.71
CA THR A 50 -6.78 -8.24 8.94
C THR A 50 -5.93 -7.49 7.92
N VAL A 51 -6.57 -7.06 6.82
CA VAL A 51 -5.93 -6.16 5.86
C VAL A 51 -5.50 -4.88 6.58
N SER A 52 -4.36 -4.32 6.20
CA SER A 52 -3.73 -3.15 6.81
C SER A 52 -3.06 -3.38 8.17
N LYS A 53 -3.00 -4.61 8.68
CA LYS A 53 -2.16 -4.89 9.86
C LYS A 53 -0.68 -4.60 9.57
N PRO A 54 0.05 -3.99 10.53
CA PRO A 54 1.46 -3.73 10.37
C PRO A 54 2.25 -5.05 10.38
N VAL A 55 3.22 -5.16 9.46
CA VAL A 55 4.22 -6.24 9.48
C VAL A 55 5.38 -5.78 10.33
N LEU A 56 5.67 -6.56 11.38
CA LEU A 56 6.70 -6.25 12.36
C LEU A 56 7.91 -7.17 12.15
N VAL A 57 9.11 -6.60 12.19
CA VAL A 57 10.37 -7.34 12.30
C VAL A 57 11.03 -6.90 13.60
N ASN A 58 11.26 -7.83 14.53
CA ASN A 58 11.79 -7.54 15.87
C ASN A 58 11.04 -6.40 16.59
N GLY A 59 9.72 -6.31 16.41
CA GLY A 59 8.88 -5.26 17.02
C GLY A 59 8.87 -3.92 16.27
N PHE A 60 9.64 -3.77 15.19
CA PHE A 60 9.64 -2.57 14.35
C PHE A 60 8.77 -2.74 13.11
N GLN A 61 7.97 -1.73 12.78
CA GLN A 61 7.09 -1.77 11.61
C GLN A 61 7.88 -1.57 10.32
N VAL A 62 7.99 -2.64 9.52
CA VAL A 62 8.69 -2.63 8.22
C VAL A 62 7.73 -2.61 7.03
N GLY A 63 6.45 -2.88 7.26
CA GLY A 63 5.47 -3.01 6.19
C GLY A 63 4.04 -3.14 6.70
N ARG A 64 3.15 -3.59 5.82
CA ARG A 64 1.74 -3.81 6.09
C ARG A 64 1.14 -4.91 5.21
N VAL A 65 0.10 -5.57 5.71
CA VAL A 65 -0.71 -6.51 4.93
C VAL A 65 -1.52 -5.73 3.91
N SER A 66 -1.26 -5.95 2.63
CA SER A 66 -1.90 -5.28 1.50
C SER A 66 -3.19 -5.97 1.09
N LYS A 67 -3.19 -7.31 1.03
CA LYS A 67 -4.32 -8.10 0.58
C LYS A 67 -4.35 -9.47 1.25
N MET A 68 -5.54 -10.03 1.39
CA MET A 68 -5.72 -11.44 1.77
C MET A 68 -6.75 -12.05 0.83
N GLU A 69 -6.43 -13.23 0.30
CA GLU A 69 -7.31 -13.98 -0.60
C GLU A 69 -7.44 -15.41 -0.08
N LEU A 70 -8.68 -15.83 0.16
CA LEU A 70 -8.99 -17.21 0.52
C LEU A 70 -9.07 -18.04 -0.77
N GLN A 71 -8.25 -19.07 -0.85
CA GLN A 71 -8.26 -20.01 -1.96
C GLN A 71 -9.32 -21.09 -1.75
N ASN A 72 -9.79 -21.67 -2.85
CA ASN A 72 -10.79 -22.75 -2.84
C ASN A 72 -10.34 -24.01 -2.08
N ASP A 73 -9.04 -24.18 -1.81
CA ASP A 73 -8.51 -25.31 -1.02
C ASP A 73 -8.49 -25.05 0.49
N GLY A 74 -8.99 -23.89 0.94
CA GLY A 74 -9.02 -23.49 2.35
C GLY A 74 -7.76 -22.79 2.85
N ARG A 75 -6.71 -22.62 2.02
CA ARG A 75 -5.53 -21.81 2.36
C ARG A 75 -5.78 -20.34 2.06
N THR A 76 -5.20 -19.46 2.87
CA THR A 76 -5.25 -18.02 2.64
C THR A 76 -3.89 -17.53 2.14
N ILE A 77 -3.91 -16.86 0.99
CA ILE A 77 -2.76 -16.14 0.46
C ILE A 77 -2.79 -14.73 1.04
N VAL A 78 -1.69 -14.34 1.70
CA VAL A 78 -1.52 -13.02 2.28
C VAL A 78 -0.45 -12.28 1.49
N GLU A 79 -0.80 -11.11 0.97
CA GLU A 79 0.11 -10.16 0.32
C GLU A 79 0.63 -9.18 1.36
N PHE A 80 1.95 -9.13 1.53
CA PHE A 80 2.64 -8.16 2.36
C PHE A 80 3.32 -7.13 1.48
N LYS A 81 3.16 -5.87 1.85
CA LYS A 81 3.86 -4.74 1.24
C LYS A 81 4.89 -4.25 2.23
N VAL A 82 6.17 -4.48 1.92
CA VAL A 82 7.31 -4.11 2.76
C VAL A 82 8.09 -3.00 2.07
N ASP A 83 8.56 -2.04 2.86
CA ASP A 83 9.35 -0.94 2.33
C ASP A 83 10.71 -1.44 1.82
N LYS A 84 11.11 -1.00 0.62
CA LYS A 84 12.33 -1.47 -0.08
C LYS A 84 13.61 -1.02 0.62
N GLN A 85 13.53 -0.08 1.56
CA GLN A 85 14.63 0.23 2.46
C GLN A 85 15.04 -0.96 3.35
N TYR A 86 14.16 -1.95 3.55
CA TYR A 86 14.43 -3.14 4.35
C TYR A 86 14.67 -4.36 3.45
N PRO A 87 15.93 -4.84 3.34
CA PRO A 87 16.21 -6.08 2.63
C PRO A 87 15.67 -7.27 3.44
N ILE A 88 14.64 -7.95 2.91
CA ILE A 88 14.12 -9.20 3.47
C ILE A 88 14.86 -10.37 2.81
N PRO A 89 15.71 -11.12 3.53
CA PRO A 89 16.42 -12.26 2.97
C PRO A 89 15.48 -13.44 2.68
N THR A 90 15.85 -14.28 1.71
CA THR A 90 15.01 -15.38 1.20
C THR A 90 14.72 -16.48 2.25
N ASN A 91 15.49 -16.54 3.34
CA ASN A 91 15.29 -17.50 4.44
C ASN A 91 14.38 -16.96 5.57
N THR A 92 13.71 -15.82 5.36
CA THR A 92 12.83 -15.23 6.37
C THR A 92 11.58 -16.09 6.54
N LEU A 93 11.24 -16.42 7.78
CA LEU A 93 10.00 -17.11 8.15
C LEU A 93 8.98 -16.10 8.66
N ALA A 94 7.81 -16.06 8.05
CA ALA A 94 6.71 -15.20 8.47
C ALA A 94 5.77 -15.97 9.42
N GLN A 95 5.62 -15.48 10.65
CA GLN A 95 4.76 -16.07 11.69
C GLN A 95 3.65 -15.09 12.09
N LEU A 96 2.49 -15.64 12.45
CA LEU A 96 1.31 -14.92 12.95
C LEU A 96 1.41 -14.67 14.46
#